data_AF-A0AAU6GUT0-F1
#
_entry.id   AF-A0AAU6GUT0-F1
#
_cell.length_a   1.000
_cell.length_b   1.000
_cell.length_c   1.000
_cell.angle_alpha   90.00
_cell.angle_beta   90.00
_cell.angle_gamma   90.00
#
_symmetry.space_group_name_H-M   'P 1'
#
loop_
_entity.id
_entity.type
_entity.pdbx_description
1 polymer ?
#
loop_
_entity_poly.entity_id
_entity_poly.type
_entity_poly.pdbx_seq_one_letter_code
_entity_poly.pdbx_strand_id
1 'polypeptide(L)'
;MARRRGAETYPARWRRSMHRARIALRRSGVDYFRGDGSDWIALAGLLIVIPVITCVTLLNPVWCSPTALALPIVAGGLLLRPASLLSLYATAAAALIVESVALGPYADGPARVTPGTVLVVAACGFFGLVLAQFRARVGVPWRRGGTMLFDLRERIRVQSALPRLPEGWHREMALRPAGGQSFSGDFVVAARTNGGRTLEVVLTDVSGKGMDAGSRALLLSGAFGGLLGSLPPHGFLPAANGYLLRQDWDEGFATSIHLVLDLESGDYELLSAGHPPALQLHAGNGLWEEMAAEGPLLGVYDGAEFDAVKGSLEPGDVLMLFTDGLVEASDRDIADGIDRLTGEADRYVATSFEGAAWHLIEACAKDVNDDRALLLLSRRA
;
A
#
# COMPACT_ATOMS: atom_id res chain seq x y z
N MET A 1 -34.45 -50.34 -34.22
CA MET A 1 -34.07 -48.98 -33.78
C MET A 1 -32.56 -48.82 -33.84
N ALA A 2 -32.02 -48.34 -34.98
CA ALA A 2 -30.59 -48.15 -35.20
C ALA A 2 -30.19 -46.70 -34.89
N ARG A 3 -29.39 -46.48 -33.84
CA ARG A 3 -28.81 -45.17 -33.51
C ARG A 3 -27.66 -44.86 -34.48
N ARG A 4 -27.88 -43.91 -35.41
CA ARG A 4 -26.84 -43.27 -36.21
C ARG A 4 -25.93 -42.44 -35.29
N ARG A 5 -24.68 -42.89 -35.07
CA ARG A 5 -23.59 -42.03 -34.59
C ARG A 5 -23.20 -41.09 -35.73
N GLY A 6 -23.58 -39.83 -35.63
CA GLY A 6 -23.14 -38.79 -36.57
C GLY A 6 -21.63 -38.62 -36.47
N ALA A 7 -20.91 -38.92 -37.55
CA ALA A 7 -19.51 -38.59 -37.69
C ALA A 7 -19.37 -37.07 -37.74
N GLU A 8 -18.80 -36.47 -36.71
CA GLU A 8 -18.43 -35.05 -36.75
C GLU A 8 -17.42 -34.84 -37.89
N THR A 9 -17.79 -34.02 -38.87
CA THR A 9 -16.91 -33.67 -39.99
C THR A 9 -15.67 -32.93 -39.47
N TYR A 10 -14.50 -33.31 -39.97
CA TYR A 10 -13.18 -32.73 -39.66
C TYR A 10 -13.16 -31.17 -39.51
N PRO A 11 -13.82 -30.38 -40.39
CA PRO A 11 -13.86 -28.93 -40.25
C PRO A 11 -14.63 -28.41 -39.02
N ALA A 12 -15.62 -29.15 -38.50
CA ALA A 12 -16.37 -28.76 -37.30
C ALA A 12 -15.54 -28.94 -36.01
N ARG A 13 -14.74 -30.02 -35.94
CA ARG A 13 -13.79 -30.25 -34.84
C ARG A 13 -12.69 -29.18 -34.82
N TRP A 14 -12.20 -28.80 -36.00
CA TRP A 14 -11.19 -27.75 -36.15
C TRP A 14 -11.68 -26.38 -35.68
N ARG A 15 -12.87 -25.93 -36.11
CA ARG A 15 -13.42 -24.63 -35.68
C ARG A 15 -13.69 -24.57 -34.17
N ARG A 16 -14.21 -25.65 -33.56
CA ARG A 16 -14.38 -25.73 -32.09
C ARG A 16 -13.04 -25.74 -31.35
N SER A 17 -12.00 -26.35 -31.92
CA SER A 17 -10.64 -26.31 -31.36
C SER A 17 -10.06 -24.89 -31.40
N MET A 18 -10.13 -24.21 -32.55
CA MET A 18 -9.66 -22.83 -32.70
C MET A 18 -10.44 -21.84 -31.82
N HIS A 19 -11.75 -22.02 -31.65
CA HIS A 19 -12.55 -21.15 -30.79
C HIS A 19 -12.20 -21.34 -29.31
N ARG A 20 -12.03 -22.60 -28.86
CA ARG A 20 -11.55 -22.90 -27.50
C ARG A 20 -10.14 -22.38 -27.26
N ALA A 21 -9.24 -22.52 -28.23
CA ALA A 21 -7.90 -21.96 -28.17
C ALA A 21 -7.92 -20.44 -28.06
N ARG A 22 -8.77 -19.74 -28.84
CA ARG A 22 -8.93 -18.27 -28.74
C ARG A 22 -9.49 -17.82 -27.38
N ILE A 23 -10.48 -18.51 -26.83
CA ILE A 23 -11.03 -18.19 -25.51
C ILE A 23 -10.00 -18.45 -24.41
N ALA A 24 -9.28 -19.57 -24.49
CA ALA A 24 -8.19 -19.89 -23.57
C ALA A 24 -7.05 -18.85 -23.66
N LEU A 25 -6.68 -18.41 -24.86
CA LEU A 25 -5.68 -17.36 -25.07
C LEU A 25 -6.13 -16.02 -24.47
N ARG A 26 -7.40 -15.65 -24.65
CA ARG A 26 -7.96 -14.40 -24.12
C ARG A 26 -8.07 -14.43 -22.60
N ARG A 27 -8.49 -15.57 -22.03
CA ARG A 27 -8.62 -15.76 -20.58
C ARG A 27 -7.24 -15.82 -19.91
N SER A 28 -6.31 -16.59 -20.46
CA SER A 28 -4.93 -16.68 -19.96
C SER A 28 -4.16 -15.37 -20.15
N GLY A 29 -4.45 -14.58 -21.20
CA GLY A 29 -3.96 -13.22 -21.32
C GLY A 29 -4.45 -12.34 -20.17
N VAL A 30 -5.76 -12.37 -19.88
CA VAL A 30 -6.37 -11.65 -18.76
C VAL A 30 -5.83 -12.13 -17.40
N ASP A 31 -5.60 -13.43 -17.23
CA ASP A 31 -5.08 -14.02 -16.00
C ASP A 31 -3.58 -13.70 -15.80
N TYR A 32 -2.80 -13.62 -16.88
CA TYR A 32 -1.43 -13.09 -16.89
C TYR A 32 -1.40 -11.63 -16.45
N PHE A 33 -2.36 -10.81 -16.92
CA PHE A 33 -2.54 -9.43 -16.44
C PHE A 33 -3.00 -9.37 -14.97
N ARG A 34 -3.69 -10.39 -14.48
CA ARG A 34 -4.12 -10.49 -13.09
C ARG A 34 -3.08 -11.11 -12.17
N GLY A 35 -1.91 -11.58 -12.60
CA GLY A 35 -0.84 -12.06 -11.71
C GLY A 35 -0.95 -13.50 -11.20
N ASP A 36 -2.12 -14.15 -11.36
CA ASP A 36 -2.31 -15.58 -11.06
C ASP A 36 -2.10 -16.47 -12.31
N GLY A 37 -1.97 -15.86 -13.49
CA GLY A 37 -1.79 -16.57 -14.75
C GLY A 37 -0.37 -17.11 -14.95
N SER A 38 -0.29 -18.30 -15.54
CA SER A 38 0.96 -18.86 -16.04
C SER A 38 1.62 -17.95 -17.08
N ASP A 39 2.93 -17.77 -17.01
CA ASP A 39 3.74 -17.00 -17.98
C ASP A 39 3.91 -17.70 -19.34
N TRP A 40 3.21 -18.82 -19.56
CA TRP A 40 3.23 -19.63 -20.78
C TRP A 40 2.92 -18.87 -22.06
N ILE A 41 2.05 -17.84 -22.04
CA ILE A 41 1.78 -17.03 -23.25
C ILE A 41 3.00 -16.19 -23.62
N ALA A 42 3.60 -15.52 -22.63
CA ALA A 42 4.80 -14.72 -22.85
C ALA A 42 5.96 -15.63 -23.28
N LEU A 43 6.09 -16.80 -22.66
CA LEU A 43 7.11 -17.80 -23.01
C LEU A 43 6.92 -18.29 -24.45
N ALA A 44 5.69 -18.69 -24.83
CA ALA A 44 5.39 -19.16 -26.17
C ALA A 44 5.66 -18.07 -27.23
N GLY A 45 5.29 -16.83 -26.95
CA GLY A 45 5.59 -15.70 -27.83
C GLY A 45 7.10 -15.51 -28.02
N LEU A 46 7.87 -15.50 -26.94
CA LEU A 46 9.33 -15.32 -27.00
C LEU A 46 10.04 -16.52 -27.64
N LEU A 47 9.57 -17.75 -27.40
CA LEU A 47 10.10 -18.96 -28.04
C LEU A 47 9.82 -18.99 -29.55
N ILE A 48 8.77 -18.35 -30.04
CA ILE A 48 8.52 -18.20 -31.48
C ILE A 48 9.41 -17.11 -32.09
N VAL A 49 9.74 -16.07 -31.33
CA VAL A 49 10.60 -14.98 -31.80
C VAL A 49 12.04 -15.45 -32.07
N ILE A 50 12.60 -16.33 -31.23
CA ILE A 50 13.96 -16.86 -31.41
C ILE A 50 14.19 -17.47 -32.80
N PRO A 51 13.43 -18.48 -33.27
CA PRO A 51 13.64 -19.07 -34.59
C PRO A 51 13.36 -18.10 -35.74
N VAL A 52 12.47 -17.12 -35.54
CA VAL A 52 12.25 -16.05 -36.54
C VAL A 52 13.50 -15.18 -36.67
N ILE A 53 14.08 -14.74 -35.54
CA ILE A 53 15.34 -13.98 -35.52
C ILE A 53 16.44 -14.80 -36.19
N THR A 54 16.63 -16.05 -35.79
CA THR A 54 17.65 -16.93 -36.37
C THR A 54 17.47 -17.14 -37.87
N CYS A 55 16.24 -17.34 -38.36
CA CYS A 55 15.98 -17.45 -39.79
C CYS A 55 16.34 -16.15 -40.54
N VAL A 56 15.97 -14.99 -40.00
CA VAL A 56 16.31 -13.69 -40.58
C VAL A 56 17.83 -13.45 -40.58
N THR A 57 18.52 -13.81 -39.49
CA THR A 57 19.97 -13.74 -39.38
C THR A 57 20.64 -14.63 -40.43
N LEU A 58 20.16 -15.85 -40.67
CA LEU A 58 20.72 -16.73 -41.69
C LEU A 58 20.46 -16.25 -43.12
N LEU A 59 19.30 -15.63 -43.38
CA LEU A 59 18.96 -15.13 -44.72
C LEU A 59 19.61 -13.79 -45.05
N ASN A 60 19.77 -12.88 -44.07
CA ASN A 60 20.29 -11.53 -44.26
C ASN A 60 21.17 -11.10 -43.06
N PRO A 61 22.39 -11.65 -42.93
CA PRO A 61 23.21 -11.46 -41.74
C PRO A 61 23.75 -10.02 -41.59
N VAL A 62 23.70 -9.21 -42.65
CA VAL A 62 24.06 -7.77 -42.63
C VAL A 62 22.97 -6.92 -41.93
N TRP A 63 21.70 -7.31 -42.07
CA TRP A 63 20.56 -6.56 -41.51
C TRP A 63 20.22 -7.01 -40.08
N CYS A 64 20.47 -8.27 -39.75
CA CYS A 64 20.16 -8.83 -38.44
C CYS A 64 21.34 -9.67 -37.94
N SER A 65 22.09 -9.12 -36.98
CA SER A 65 23.23 -9.80 -36.38
C SER A 65 22.80 -10.86 -35.37
N PRO A 66 23.62 -11.91 -35.15
CA PRO A 66 23.40 -12.90 -34.08
C PRO A 66 23.19 -12.32 -32.67
N THR A 67 23.68 -11.10 -32.41
CA THR A 67 23.43 -10.38 -31.15
C THR A 67 21.96 -10.02 -30.93
N ALA A 68 21.12 -10.05 -31.98
CA ALA A 68 19.68 -9.82 -31.87
C ALA A 68 18.97 -10.82 -30.95
N LEU A 69 19.56 -12.00 -30.71
CA LEU A 69 19.10 -12.98 -29.71
C LEU A 69 19.10 -12.43 -28.28
N ALA A 70 19.83 -11.35 -28.00
CA ALA A 70 19.76 -10.66 -26.71
C ALA A 70 18.38 -10.02 -26.45
N LEU A 71 17.66 -9.58 -27.49
CA LEU A 71 16.35 -8.92 -27.34
C LEU A 71 15.29 -9.81 -26.68
N PRO A 72 15.02 -11.04 -27.16
CA PRO A 72 14.07 -11.92 -26.49
C PRO A 72 14.53 -12.32 -25.08
N ILE A 73 15.85 -12.41 -24.83
CA ILE A 73 16.38 -12.72 -23.50
C ILE A 73 16.10 -11.58 -22.51
N VAL A 74 16.37 -10.33 -22.89
CA VAL A 74 16.09 -9.14 -22.06
C VAL A 74 14.59 -9.01 -21.81
N ALA A 75 13.77 -9.18 -22.85
CA ALA A 75 12.31 -9.22 -22.70
C ALA A 75 11.85 -10.37 -21.79
N GLY A 76 12.51 -11.53 -21.89
CA GLY A 76 12.29 -12.69 -21.04
C GLY A 76 12.59 -12.40 -19.56
N GLY A 77 13.70 -11.72 -19.25
CA GLY A 77 14.06 -11.32 -17.88
C GLY A 77 12.99 -10.44 -17.21
N LEU A 78 12.33 -9.59 -18.00
CA LEU A 78 11.25 -8.71 -17.52
C LEU A 78 9.91 -9.44 -17.36
N LEU A 79 9.62 -10.43 -18.20
CA LEU A 79 8.28 -11.05 -18.29
C LEU A 79 8.20 -12.42 -17.61
N LEU A 80 9.21 -13.28 -17.77
CA LEU A 80 9.16 -14.70 -17.44
C LEU A 80 9.68 -15.06 -16.05
N ARG A 81 9.08 -16.07 -15.43
CA ARG A 81 9.56 -16.65 -14.17
C ARG A 81 10.95 -17.25 -14.36
N PRO A 82 11.79 -17.35 -13.31
CA PRO A 82 13.15 -17.89 -13.43
C PRO A 82 13.21 -19.28 -14.11
N ALA A 83 12.27 -20.17 -13.80
CA ALA A 83 12.20 -21.50 -14.42
C ALA A 83 11.90 -21.45 -15.93
N SER A 84 10.93 -20.63 -16.34
CA SER A 84 10.57 -20.42 -17.75
C SER A 84 11.69 -19.71 -18.52
N LEU A 85 12.38 -18.77 -17.87
CA LEU A 85 13.49 -18.03 -18.46
C LEU A 85 14.68 -18.95 -18.80
N LEU A 86 14.94 -19.98 -17.98
CA LEU A 86 15.97 -20.98 -18.29
C LEU A 86 15.67 -21.71 -19.61
N SER A 87 14.40 -22.03 -19.88
CA SER A 87 14.01 -22.68 -21.14
C SER A 87 14.21 -21.76 -22.36
N LEU A 88 13.93 -20.46 -22.20
CA LEU A 88 14.18 -19.45 -23.22
C LEU A 88 15.69 -19.27 -23.47
N TYR A 89 16.49 -19.22 -22.40
CA TYR A 89 17.95 -19.11 -22.49
C TYR A 89 18.56 -20.34 -23.17
N ALA A 90 18.11 -21.55 -22.84
CA ALA A 90 18.55 -22.77 -23.51
C ALA A 90 18.23 -22.76 -25.02
N THR A 91 17.05 -22.24 -25.39
CA THR A 91 16.63 -22.12 -26.79
C THR A 91 17.47 -21.08 -27.54
N ALA A 92 17.76 -19.94 -26.92
CA ALA A 92 18.63 -18.91 -27.50
C ALA A 92 20.08 -19.40 -27.63
N ALA A 93 20.59 -20.18 -26.67
CA ALA A 93 21.90 -20.81 -26.76
C ALA A 93 21.97 -21.83 -27.90
N ALA A 94 20.93 -22.66 -28.07
CA ALA A 94 20.84 -23.60 -29.20
C ALA A 94 20.79 -22.87 -30.55
N ALA A 95 20.02 -21.79 -30.64
CA ALA A 95 19.96 -20.94 -31.83
C ALA A 95 21.33 -20.33 -32.17
N LEU A 96 22.05 -19.82 -31.17
CA LEU A 96 23.39 -19.27 -31.34
C LEU A 96 24.40 -20.34 -31.81
N ILE A 97 24.27 -21.58 -31.34
CA ILE A 97 25.07 -22.72 -31.83
C ILE A 97 24.77 -23.00 -33.30
N VAL A 98 23.48 -23.02 -33.68
CA VAL A 98 23.06 -23.21 -35.09
C VAL A 98 23.63 -22.10 -35.98
N GLU A 99 23.52 -20.84 -35.57
CA GLU A 99 24.10 -19.69 -36.28
C GLU A 99 25.62 -19.81 -36.40
N SER A 100 26.31 -20.25 -35.32
CA SER A 100 27.76 -20.44 -35.33
C SER A 100 28.20 -21.54 -36.30
N VAL A 101 27.44 -22.63 -36.43
CA VAL A 101 27.76 -23.73 -37.36
C VAL A 101 27.44 -23.33 -38.80
N ALA A 102 26.27 -22.71 -39.03
CA ALA A 102 25.80 -22.35 -40.37
C ALA A 102 26.56 -21.19 -41.01
N LEU A 103 27.00 -20.20 -40.21
CA LEU A 103 27.78 -19.06 -40.69
C LEU A 103 29.30 -19.36 -40.78
N GLY A 104 29.74 -20.52 -40.29
CA GLY A 104 31.13 -21.02 -40.39
C GLY A 104 32.16 -20.32 -39.48
N PRO A 105 33.46 -20.68 -39.57
CA PRO A 105 34.52 -20.19 -38.67
C PRO A 105 34.71 -18.67 -38.67
N TYR A 106 35.18 -18.11 -37.54
CA TYR A 106 35.32 -16.66 -37.29
C TYR A 106 36.25 -15.90 -38.27
N ALA A 107 37.05 -16.59 -39.08
CA ALA A 107 38.13 -15.99 -39.85
C ALA A 107 37.71 -15.18 -41.10
N ASP A 108 36.51 -15.40 -41.67
CA ASP A 108 36.16 -14.87 -43.00
C ASP A 108 34.80 -14.14 -43.09
N GLY A 109 34.75 -12.83 -42.82
CA GLY A 109 33.65 -11.94 -43.24
C GLY A 109 32.83 -11.25 -42.14
N PRO A 110 32.05 -10.20 -42.48
CA PRO A 110 31.49 -9.22 -41.52
C PRO A 110 30.26 -9.67 -40.72
N ALA A 111 29.75 -10.88 -40.92
CA ALA A 111 28.42 -11.27 -40.47
C ALA A 111 28.37 -12.65 -39.77
N ARG A 112 29.33 -12.92 -38.86
CA ARG A 112 29.48 -14.22 -38.15
C ARG A 112 29.36 -14.09 -36.63
N VAL A 113 29.12 -15.22 -35.96
CA VAL A 113 29.10 -15.33 -34.49
C VAL A 113 30.52 -15.15 -33.95
N THR A 114 30.76 -14.02 -33.27
CA THR A 114 32.07 -13.73 -32.65
C THR A 114 32.08 -14.17 -31.18
N PRO A 115 33.25 -14.39 -30.56
CA PRO A 115 33.31 -14.59 -29.10
C PRO A 115 32.63 -13.46 -28.32
N GLY A 116 32.69 -12.22 -28.82
CA GLY A 116 31.99 -11.08 -28.25
C GLY A 116 30.46 -11.21 -28.30
N THR A 117 29.92 -11.77 -29.39
CA THR A 117 28.48 -12.07 -29.51
C THR A 117 28.04 -13.06 -28.43
N VAL A 118 28.81 -14.14 -28.25
CA VAL A 118 28.52 -15.16 -27.21
C VAL A 118 28.55 -14.54 -25.83
N LEU A 119 29.56 -13.70 -25.55
CA LEU A 119 29.69 -12.99 -24.28
C LEU A 119 28.49 -12.07 -24.01
N VAL A 120 28.06 -11.28 -24.99
CA VAL A 120 26.92 -10.36 -24.85
C VAL A 120 25.62 -11.12 -24.58
N VAL A 121 25.33 -12.16 -25.37
CA VAL A 121 24.12 -12.97 -25.20
C VAL A 121 24.12 -13.69 -23.85
N ALA A 122 25.27 -14.22 -23.42
CA ALA A 122 25.41 -14.85 -22.11
C ALA A 122 25.26 -13.84 -20.96
N ALA A 123 25.87 -12.65 -21.07
CA ALA A 123 25.74 -11.59 -20.08
C ALA A 123 24.28 -11.10 -19.96
N CYS A 124 23.59 -10.89 -21.08
CA CYS A 124 22.16 -10.58 -21.09
C CYS A 124 21.32 -11.69 -20.43
N GLY A 125 21.67 -12.96 -20.66
CA GLY A 125 21.04 -14.09 -19.99
C GLY A 125 21.24 -14.07 -18.48
N PHE A 126 22.47 -13.85 -18.03
CA PHE A 126 22.82 -13.73 -16.62
C PHE A 126 22.09 -12.56 -15.95
N PHE A 127 22.17 -11.35 -16.50
CA PHE A 127 21.45 -10.18 -15.98
C PHE A 127 19.94 -10.38 -16.01
N GLY A 128 19.39 -11.02 -17.05
CA GLY A 128 17.99 -11.39 -17.14
C GLY A 128 17.56 -12.34 -16.01
N LEU A 129 18.39 -13.34 -15.69
CA LEU A 129 18.15 -14.27 -14.57
C LEU A 129 18.25 -13.57 -13.22
N VAL A 130 19.25 -12.71 -13.02
CA VAL A 130 19.41 -11.90 -11.81
C VAL A 130 18.18 -11.02 -11.61
N LEU A 131 17.75 -10.30 -12.64
CA LEU A 131 16.55 -9.46 -12.62
C LEU A 131 15.28 -10.29 -12.34
N ALA A 132 15.14 -11.45 -12.97
CA ALA A 132 14.01 -12.35 -12.73
C ALA A 132 14.00 -12.93 -11.31
N GLN A 133 15.17 -13.21 -10.73
CA GLN A 133 15.30 -13.67 -9.33
C GLN A 133 14.99 -12.56 -8.34
N PHE A 134 15.49 -11.34 -8.57
CA PHE A 134 15.11 -10.17 -7.76
C PHE A 134 13.60 -9.94 -7.81
N ARG A 135 13.02 -9.96 -9.00
CA ARG A 135 11.56 -9.84 -9.18
C ARG A 135 10.78 -10.96 -8.47
N ALA A 136 11.29 -12.19 -8.49
CA ALA A 136 10.66 -13.32 -7.79
C ALA A 136 10.76 -13.20 -6.26
N ARG A 137 11.87 -12.71 -5.72
CA ARG A 137 12.05 -12.48 -4.26
C ARG A 137 11.20 -11.32 -3.75
N VAL A 138 11.12 -10.23 -4.52
CA VAL A 138 10.33 -9.05 -4.15
C VAL A 138 8.83 -9.37 -4.18
N GLY A 139 8.39 -10.45 -4.84
CA GLY A 139 7.00 -10.91 -4.80
C GLY A 139 6.02 -9.95 -5.47
N VAL A 140 6.50 -8.88 -6.11
CA VAL A 140 5.70 -7.88 -6.82
C VAL A 140 5.71 -8.22 -8.32
N PRO A 141 4.60 -8.71 -8.89
CA PRO A 141 4.44 -8.74 -10.34
C PRO A 141 4.55 -7.29 -10.84
N TRP A 142 5.42 -7.02 -11.81
CA TRP A 142 5.75 -5.69 -12.37
C TRP A 142 4.55 -4.78 -12.74
N ARG A 143 3.34 -5.34 -12.85
CA ARG A 143 2.09 -4.59 -13.13
C ARG A 143 1.22 -4.31 -11.90
N ARG A 144 1.66 -4.74 -10.71
CA ARG A 144 0.92 -4.73 -9.43
C ARG A 144 1.65 -3.98 -8.31
N GLY A 145 2.71 -3.20 -8.59
CA GLY A 145 3.34 -2.32 -7.57
C GLY A 145 2.31 -1.41 -6.88
N GLY A 146 1.31 -0.94 -7.64
CA GLY A 146 0.18 -0.20 -7.06
C GLY A 146 -0.83 -1.06 -6.28
N THR A 147 -0.88 -2.39 -6.46
CA THR A 147 -1.86 -3.24 -5.76
C THR A 147 -1.44 -3.63 -4.35
N MET A 148 -0.15 -3.82 -4.06
CA MET A 148 0.28 -4.06 -2.67
C MET A 148 0.07 -2.80 -1.84
N LEU A 149 0.43 -1.63 -2.40
CA LEU A 149 0.22 -0.36 -1.73
C LEU A 149 -1.28 0.00 -1.62
N PHE A 150 -2.10 -0.41 -2.59
CA PHE A 150 -3.56 -0.31 -2.50
C PHE A 150 -4.15 -1.27 -1.46
N ASP A 151 -3.70 -2.53 -1.40
CA ASP A 151 -4.12 -3.50 -0.39
C ASP A 151 -3.73 -3.04 1.01
N LEU A 152 -2.54 -2.47 1.15
CA LEU A 152 -2.07 -1.85 2.38
C LEU A 152 -3.00 -0.70 2.79
N ARG A 153 -3.29 0.22 1.86
CA ARG A 153 -4.26 1.30 2.07
C ARG A 153 -5.60 0.78 2.55
N GLU A 154 -6.14 -0.20 1.84
CA GLU A 154 -7.49 -0.68 2.08
C GLU A 154 -7.55 -1.38 3.42
N ARG A 155 -6.50 -2.11 3.83
CA ARG A 155 -6.40 -2.74 5.15
C ARG A 155 -6.33 -1.71 6.28
N ILE A 156 -5.47 -0.69 6.15
CA ILE A 156 -5.37 0.39 7.13
C ILE A 156 -6.71 1.14 7.23
N ARG A 157 -7.33 1.47 6.09
CA ARG A 157 -8.63 2.13 6.03
C ARG A 157 -9.75 1.30 6.65
N VAL A 158 -9.78 -0.01 6.38
CA VAL A 158 -10.78 -0.93 6.95
C VAL A 158 -10.61 -1.05 8.46
N GLN A 159 -9.37 -1.10 8.96
CA GLN A 159 -9.09 -1.11 10.39
C GLN A 159 -9.39 0.23 11.07
N SER A 160 -9.30 1.34 10.33
CA SER A 160 -9.61 2.69 10.82
C SER A 160 -11.10 3.04 10.80
N ALA A 161 -11.99 2.09 10.56
CA ALA A 161 -13.42 2.38 10.56
C ALA A 161 -13.95 2.66 11.98
N LEU A 162 -14.47 3.87 12.19
CA LEU A 162 -15.13 4.21 13.45
C LEU A 162 -16.41 3.38 13.67
N PRO A 163 -16.66 2.92 14.90
CA PRO A 163 -17.89 2.18 15.23
C PRO A 163 -19.13 3.07 15.09
N ARG A 164 -20.30 2.44 15.01
CA ARG A 164 -21.58 3.17 15.06
C ARG A 164 -21.85 3.69 16.46
N LEU A 165 -22.02 5.01 16.56
CA LEU A 165 -22.40 5.70 17.80
C LEU A 165 -23.93 5.72 17.98
N PRO A 166 -24.43 5.80 19.23
CA PRO A 166 -25.85 5.94 19.51
C PRO A 166 -26.43 7.26 18.99
N GLU A 167 -27.76 7.39 19.03
CA GLU A 167 -28.44 8.65 18.70
C GLU A 167 -27.94 9.77 19.63
N GLY A 168 -27.91 11.00 19.11
CA GLY A 168 -27.32 12.14 19.80
C GLY A 168 -25.81 12.29 19.63
N TRP A 169 -25.12 11.35 18.95
CA TRP A 169 -23.68 11.48 18.66
C TRP A 169 -23.39 11.53 17.17
N HIS A 170 -22.49 12.42 16.79
CA HIS A 170 -21.94 12.51 15.45
C HIS A 170 -20.43 12.25 15.47
N ARG A 171 -19.94 11.61 14.41
CA ARG A 171 -18.51 11.33 14.22
C ARG A 171 -18.14 11.43 12.76
N GLU A 172 -16.99 12.04 12.50
CA GLU A 172 -16.39 12.11 11.18
C GLU A 172 -14.89 11.89 11.29
N MET A 173 -14.32 11.25 10.28
CA MET A 173 -12.88 11.06 10.21
C MET A 173 -12.42 11.17 8.77
N ALA A 174 -11.31 11.86 8.58
CA ALA A 174 -10.62 11.95 7.31
C ALA A 174 -9.14 11.61 7.51
N LEU A 175 -8.59 10.83 6.58
CA LEU A 175 -7.16 10.50 6.50
C LEU A 175 -6.68 10.85 5.09
N ARG A 176 -5.53 11.53 5.00
CA ARG A 176 -4.92 11.95 3.74
C ARG A 176 -3.42 11.68 3.74
N PRO A 177 -2.97 10.71 2.93
CA PRO A 177 -1.54 10.42 2.77
C PRO A 177 -0.69 11.58 2.23
N ALA A 178 0.59 11.59 2.58
CA ALA A 178 1.63 12.45 2.05
C ALA A 178 1.92 12.18 0.56
N GLY A 179 2.27 13.21 -0.20
CA GLY A 179 2.92 13.08 -1.52
C GLY A 179 2.16 12.30 -2.59
N GLY A 180 0.84 12.14 -2.47
CA GLY A 180 0.04 11.31 -3.37
C GLY A 180 0.35 9.80 -3.26
N GLN A 181 1.02 9.39 -2.18
CA GLN A 181 1.20 7.98 -1.85
C GLN A 181 -0.16 7.33 -1.61
N SER A 182 -0.24 6.02 -1.84
CA SER A 182 -1.48 5.30 -1.61
C SER A 182 -1.60 4.79 -0.17
N PHE A 183 -0.74 5.12 0.78
CA PHE A 183 -0.85 4.64 2.17
C PHE A 183 -0.36 5.72 3.13
N SER A 184 -0.85 5.67 4.37
CA SER A 184 -0.57 6.63 5.45
C SER A 184 0.21 5.91 6.56
N GLY A 185 1.17 6.60 7.18
CA GLY A 185 1.72 6.24 8.50
C GLY A 185 0.67 6.41 9.60
N ASP A 186 -0.19 7.41 9.45
CA ASP A 186 -1.33 7.64 10.35
C ASP A 186 -2.40 6.55 10.24
N PHE A 187 -2.92 6.13 11.39
CA PHE A 187 -4.10 5.28 11.45
C PHE A 187 -4.93 5.58 12.69
N VAL A 188 -6.20 5.19 12.62
CA VAL A 188 -7.11 5.24 13.76
C VAL A 188 -7.52 3.83 14.11
N VAL A 189 -7.71 3.54 15.39
CA VAL A 189 -8.37 2.32 15.87
C VAL A 189 -9.46 2.76 16.83
N ALA A 190 -10.68 2.26 16.65
CA ALA A 190 -11.78 2.61 17.53
C ALA A 190 -12.64 1.40 17.86
N ALA A 191 -13.07 1.31 19.11
CA ALA A 191 -13.94 0.26 19.59
C ALA A 191 -14.98 0.81 20.56
N ARG A 192 -16.16 0.18 20.57
CA ARG A 192 -17.15 0.41 21.62
C ARG A 192 -17.04 -0.70 22.66
N THR A 193 -16.67 -0.34 23.88
CA THR A 193 -16.40 -1.24 25.00
C THR A 193 -17.47 -1.06 26.08
N ASN A 194 -17.39 -1.85 27.16
CA ASN A 194 -18.35 -1.82 28.26
C ASN A 194 -19.84 -1.93 27.80
N GLY A 195 -20.15 -2.97 27.03
CA GLY A 195 -21.51 -3.17 26.48
C GLY A 195 -21.94 -2.11 25.45
N GLY A 196 -21.00 -1.31 24.96
CA GLY A 196 -21.21 -0.22 24.03
C GLY A 196 -21.30 1.16 24.68
N ARG A 197 -21.26 1.28 26.01
CA ARG A 197 -21.35 2.57 26.68
C ARG A 197 -20.10 3.44 26.48
N THR A 198 -18.94 2.82 26.41
CA THR A 198 -17.67 3.53 26.27
C THR A 198 -17.21 3.46 24.81
N LEU A 199 -16.84 4.61 24.24
CA LEU A 199 -16.12 4.70 22.98
C LEU A 199 -14.64 4.89 23.30
N GLU A 200 -13.81 3.98 22.84
CA GLU A 200 -12.36 4.16 22.86
C GLU A 200 -11.88 4.45 21.44
N VAL A 201 -11.07 5.49 21.29
CA VAL A 201 -10.45 5.86 20.01
C VAL A 201 -8.97 6.12 20.22
N VAL A 202 -8.16 5.55 19.34
CA VAL A 202 -6.72 5.71 19.34
C VAL A 202 -6.34 6.26 17.98
N LEU A 203 -5.80 7.47 17.95
CA LEU A 203 -5.15 8.04 16.78
C LEU A 203 -3.64 7.87 16.97
N THR A 204 -2.96 7.35 15.95
CA THR A 204 -1.52 7.06 16.00
C THR A 204 -0.87 7.57 14.72
N ASP A 205 0.25 8.26 14.86
CA ASP A 205 1.18 8.54 13.78
C ASP A 205 2.49 7.78 14.03
N VAL A 206 3.00 7.14 12.98
CA VAL A 206 4.14 6.24 13.04
C VAL A 206 5.34 6.90 12.39
N SER A 207 6.42 7.02 13.15
CA SER A 207 7.64 7.66 12.67
C SER A 207 8.19 6.99 11.40
N GLY A 208 8.59 7.80 10.45
CA GLY A 208 9.26 7.38 9.22
C GLY A 208 8.52 7.87 7.98
N LYS A 209 8.98 7.42 6.80
CA LYS A 209 8.33 7.76 5.53
C LYS A 209 8.39 6.61 4.54
N GLY A 210 7.45 6.59 3.61
CA GLY A 210 7.43 5.59 2.56
C GLY A 210 7.05 4.20 3.06
N MET A 211 7.43 3.16 2.31
CA MET A 211 6.87 1.82 2.48
C MET A 211 7.10 1.21 3.88
N ASP A 212 8.21 1.54 4.53
CA ASP A 212 8.52 1.02 5.87
C ASP A 212 7.52 1.56 6.90
N ALA A 213 7.24 2.87 6.89
CA ALA A 213 6.23 3.49 7.76
C ALA A 213 4.84 2.89 7.53
N GLY A 214 4.43 2.71 6.26
CA GLY A 214 3.14 2.08 5.95
C GLY A 214 3.05 0.61 6.43
N SER A 215 4.15 -0.14 6.35
CA SER A 215 4.17 -1.53 6.85
C SER A 215 4.07 -1.60 8.38
N ARG A 216 4.73 -0.67 9.08
CA ARG A 216 4.66 -0.53 10.53
C ARG A 216 3.28 -0.09 10.97
N ALA A 217 2.68 0.90 10.30
CA ALA A 217 1.32 1.35 10.53
C ALA A 217 0.32 0.19 10.43
N LEU A 218 0.42 -0.67 9.40
CA LEU A 218 -0.45 -1.84 9.29
C LEU A 218 -0.24 -2.87 10.41
N LEU A 219 1.00 -3.10 10.84
CA LEU A 219 1.28 -4.01 11.94
C LEU A 219 0.71 -3.46 13.26
N LEU A 220 0.93 -2.18 13.51
CA LEU A 220 0.50 -1.48 14.71
C LEU A 220 -1.03 -1.34 14.76
N SER A 221 -1.69 -0.98 13.67
CA SER A 221 -3.15 -0.89 13.60
C SER A 221 -3.81 -2.24 13.92
N GLY A 222 -3.23 -3.35 13.45
CA GLY A 222 -3.67 -4.69 13.80
C GLY A 222 -3.45 -5.04 15.28
N ALA A 223 -2.26 -4.73 15.82
CA ALA A 223 -1.93 -4.99 17.22
C ALA A 223 -2.78 -4.15 18.17
N PHE A 224 -2.90 -2.85 17.91
CA PHE A 224 -3.67 -1.89 18.70
C PHE A 224 -5.15 -2.23 18.64
N GLY A 225 -5.67 -2.63 17.46
CA GLY A 225 -7.02 -3.17 17.31
C GLY A 225 -7.30 -4.41 18.17
N GLY A 226 -6.30 -5.25 18.44
CA GLY A 226 -6.44 -6.38 19.34
C GLY A 226 -6.35 -6.01 20.83
N LEU A 227 -5.56 -4.98 21.16
CA LEU A 227 -5.40 -4.49 22.54
C LEU A 227 -6.60 -3.65 23.00
N LEU A 228 -7.18 -2.84 22.10
CA LEU A 228 -8.27 -1.94 22.40
C LEU A 228 -9.52 -2.73 22.83
N GLY A 229 -10.03 -2.45 24.03
CA GLY A 229 -11.14 -3.19 24.65
C GLY A 229 -10.80 -4.57 25.22
N SER A 230 -9.59 -5.07 25.02
CA SER A 230 -9.08 -6.27 25.72
C SER A 230 -8.39 -5.92 27.04
N LEU A 231 -7.99 -4.66 27.22
CA LEU A 231 -7.34 -4.14 28.40
C LEU A 231 -8.22 -3.06 29.06
N PRO A 232 -8.02 -2.78 30.37
CA PRO A 232 -8.52 -1.53 30.96
C PRO A 232 -7.97 -0.33 30.17
N PRO A 233 -8.72 0.79 30.05
CA PRO A 233 -8.31 1.89 29.19
C PRO A 233 -6.90 2.43 29.49
N HIS A 234 -6.60 2.66 30.77
CA HIS A 234 -5.28 3.13 31.24
C HIS A 234 -4.13 2.12 31.00
N GLY A 235 -4.45 0.86 30.70
CA GLY A 235 -3.47 -0.18 30.38
C GLY A 235 -3.10 -0.25 28.90
N PHE A 236 -3.82 0.47 28.02
CA PHE A 236 -3.61 0.41 26.58
C PHE A 236 -2.25 0.98 26.16
N LEU A 237 -1.96 2.26 26.47
CA LEU A 237 -0.70 2.90 26.06
C LEU A 237 0.56 2.21 26.63
N PRO A 238 0.60 1.78 27.90
CA PRO A 238 1.73 0.98 28.41
C PRO A 238 1.94 -0.34 27.64
N ALA A 239 0.85 -1.05 27.31
CA ALA A 239 0.94 -2.28 26.55
C ALA A 239 1.37 -2.04 25.09
N ALA A 240 0.88 -0.96 24.48
CA ALA A 240 1.29 -0.51 23.15
C ALA A 240 2.78 -0.14 23.12
N ASN A 241 3.27 0.63 24.11
CA ASN A 241 4.69 0.96 24.26
C ASN A 241 5.55 -0.31 24.35
N GLY A 242 5.17 -1.24 25.23
CA GLY A 242 5.88 -2.53 25.36
C GLY A 242 5.83 -3.37 24.08
N TYR A 243 4.76 -3.28 23.28
CA TYR A 243 4.69 -3.93 21.97
C TYR A 243 5.69 -3.35 20.97
N LEU A 244 5.78 -2.02 20.88
CA LEU A 244 6.75 -1.34 20.01
C LEU A 244 8.18 -1.67 20.40
N LEU A 245 8.53 -1.61 21.69
CA LEU A 245 9.87 -1.93 22.20
C LEU A 245 10.33 -3.35 21.82
N ARG A 246 9.40 -4.31 21.72
CA ARG A 246 9.72 -5.68 21.30
C ARG A 246 9.95 -5.85 19.80
N GLN A 247 9.56 -4.88 18.98
CA GLN A 247 9.78 -4.96 17.52
C GLN A 247 11.24 -4.68 17.15
N ASP A 248 12.00 -4.02 18.02
CA ASP A 248 13.43 -3.72 17.85
C ASP A 248 13.73 -3.05 16.49
N TRP A 249 12.96 -2.00 16.17
CA TRP A 249 13.13 -1.23 14.94
C TRP A 249 14.22 -0.19 15.09
N ASP A 250 15.15 -0.11 14.13
CA ASP A 250 16.27 0.85 14.12
C ASP A 250 15.81 2.32 14.29
N GLU A 251 14.64 2.67 13.74
CA GLU A 251 14.02 4.01 13.82
C GLU A 251 12.49 3.86 13.98
N GLY A 252 12.02 3.35 15.13
CA GLY A 252 10.61 2.98 15.31
C GLY A 252 9.99 3.52 16.59
N PHE A 253 9.50 4.76 16.54
CA PHE A 253 8.61 5.31 17.56
C PHE A 253 7.25 5.66 16.94
N ALA A 254 6.27 5.96 17.77
CA ALA A 254 4.98 6.44 17.34
C ALA A 254 4.45 7.48 18.32
N THR A 255 3.77 8.50 17.79
CA THR A 255 2.93 9.38 18.60
C THR A 255 1.54 8.76 18.67
N SER A 256 0.84 8.88 19.81
CA SER A 256 -0.54 8.42 19.89
C SER A 256 -1.36 9.17 20.91
N ILE A 257 -2.64 9.39 20.62
CA ILE A 257 -3.63 9.87 21.57
C ILE A 257 -4.74 8.84 21.74
N HIS A 258 -5.06 8.51 22.98
CA HIS A 258 -6.10 7.57 23.37
C HIS A 258 -7.23 8.30 24.08
N LEU A 259 -8.38 8.38 23.41
CA LEU A 259 -9.64 8.88 23.94
C LEU A 259 -10.46 7.73 24.53
N VAL A 260 -10.99 7.96 25.72
CA VAL A 260 -11.95 7.10 26.41
C VAL A 260 -13.17 7.94 26.73
N LEU A 261 -14.26 7.77 26.00
CA LEU A 261 -15.46 8.59 26.08
C LEU A 261 -16.66 7.76 26.58
N ASP A 262 -17.31 8.19 27.65
CA ASP A 262 -18.61 7.68 28.07
C ASP A 262 -19.71 8.32 27.22
N LEU A 263 -20.38 7.52 26.38
CA LEU A 263 -21.40 8.00 25.46
C LEU A 263 -22.74 8.34 26.15
N GLU A 264 -22.90 7.98 27.42
CA GLU A 264 -24.09 8.29 28.21
C GLU A 264 -23.92 9.64 28.93
N SER A 265 -22.83 9.82 29.68
CA SER A 265 -22.58 11.07 30.40
C SER A 265 -21.99 12.17 29.52
N GLY A 266 -21.13 11.80 28.55
CA GLY A 266 -20.29 12.73 27.79
C GLY A 266 -18.90 12.94 28.40
N ASP A 267 -18.63 12.36 29.57
CA ASP A 267 -17.33 12.45 30.23
C ASP A 267 -16.27 11.70 29.41
N TYR A 268 -15.07 12.26 29.33
CA TYR A 268 -13.98 11.60 28.66
C TYR A 268 -12.63 11.75 29.38
N GLU A 269 -11.74 10.82 29.07
CA GLU A 269 -10.32 10.86 29.42
C GLU A 269 -9.48 10.82 28.14
N LEU A 270 -8.44 11.65 28.08
CA LEU A 270 -7.44 11.67 27.02
C LEU A 270 -6.08 11.31 27.61
N LEU A 271 -5.42 10.32 27.03
CA LEU A 271 -4.04 9.99 27.32
C LEU A 271 -3.21 10.25 26.06
N SER A 272 -2.05 10.90 26.19
CA SER A 272 -1.18 11.21 25.05
C SER A 272 0.19 10.56 25.23
N ALA A 273 0.73 10.06 24.12
CA ALA A 273 2.08 9.56 23.98
C ALA A 273 2.80 10.43 22.95
N GLY A 274 3.26 11.61 23.36
CA GLY A 274 3.93 12.60 22.51
C GLY A 274 3.11 13.13 21.33
N HIS A 275 1.78 13.07 21.42
CA HIS A 275 0.86 13.50 20.36
C HIS A 275 0.37 14.95 20.60
N PRO A 276 0.03 15.72 19.55
CA PRO A 276 -0.55 17.05 19.70
C PRO A 276 -1.79 17.08 20.61
N PRO A 277 -2.06 18.22 21.28
CA PRO A 277 -3.22 18.35 22.14
C PRO A 277 -4.52 18.22 21.34
N ALA A 278 -5.55 17.61 21.94
CA ALA A 278 -6.88 17.64 21.36
C ALA A 278 -7.49 19.03 21.50
N LEU A 279 -8.44 19.39 20.63
CA LEU A 279 -9.15 20.67 20.71
C LEU A 279 -10.62 20.43 21.03
N GLN A 280 -11.14 21.07 22.08
CA GLN A 280 -12.56 21.06 22.41
C GLN A 280 -13.19 22.41 22.09
N LEU A 281 -14.24 22.42 21.28
CA LEU A 281 -15.14 23.56 21.12
C LEU A 281 -16.26 23.46 22.16
N HIS A 282 -16.39 24.51 22.97
CA HIS A 282 -17.49 24.67 23.90
C HIS A 282 -18.65 25.41 23.23
N ALA A 283 -19.78 24.74 23.01
CA ALA A 283 -20.93 25.33 22.34
C ALA A 283 -21.55 26.51 23.12
N GLY A 284 -21.40 26.52 24.45
CA GLY A 284 -21.95 27.56 25.31
C GLY A 284 -21.33 28.95 25.11
N ASN A 285 -20.06 29.02 24.70
CA ASN A 285 -19.34 30.29 24.50
C ASN A 285 -18.66 30.41 23.12
N GLY A 286 -18.61 29.32 22.34
CA GLY A 286 -17.99 29.27 21.02
C GLY A 286 -16.45 29.32 21.06
N LEU A 287 -15.83 29.01 22.20
CA LEU A 287 -14.38 29.04 22.37
C LEU A 287 -13.77 27.65 22.23
N TRP A 288 -12.59 27.60 21.62
CA TRP A 288 -11.74 26.41 21.56
C TRP A 288 -10.82 26.35 22.78
N GLU A 289 -10.71 25.17 23.39
CA GLU A 289 -9.81 24.84 24.48
C GLU A 289 -8.87 23.71 24.06
N GLU A 290 -7.58 23.87 24.37
CA GLU A 290 -6.58 22.81 24.19
C GLU A 290 -6.60 21.83 25.38
N MET A 291 -6.88 20.57 25.08
CA MET A 291 -6.86 19.47 26.03
C MET A 291 -5.51 18.75 25.95
N ALA A 292 -4.51 19.34 26.61
CA ALA A 292 -3.12 18.90 26.56
C ALA A 292 -2.83 17.77 27.57
N ALA A 293 -2.90 16.53 27.11
CA ALA A 293 -2.34 15.39 27.85
C ALA A 293 -0.85 15.24 27.53
N GLU A 294 -0.04 14.92 28.54
CA GLU A 294 1.40 14.73 28.40
C GLU A 294 1.78 13.26 28.57
N GLY A 295 2.79 12.82 27.82
CA GLY A 295 3.39 11.50 27.96
C GLY A 295 4.48 11.29 26.92
N PRO A 296 5.39 10.34 27.15
CA PRO A 296 6.50 10.07 26.23
C PRO A 296 6.03 9.42 24.93
N LEU A 297 6.87 9.50 23.90
CA LEU A 297 6.66 8.76 22.65
C LEU A 297 6.64 7.25 22.90
N LEU A 298 5.79 6.53 22.16
CA LEU A 298 5.78 5.06 22.20
C LEU A 298 7.04 4.51 21.55
N GLY A 299 7.62 3.46 22.15
CA GLY A 299 8.79 2.75 21.62
C GLY A 299 10.14 3.32 22.01
N VAL A 300 10.20 4.37 22.85
CA VAL A 300 11.48 5.02 23.21
C VAL A 300 12.11 4.45 24.49
N TYR A 301 11.34 4.28 25.57
CA TYR A 301 11.84 3.70 26.81
C TYR A 301 10.77 2.89 27.54
N ASP A 302 11.22 1.92 28.33
CA ASP A 302 10.34 1.03 29.10
C ASP A 302 9.81 1.71 30.37
N GLY A 303 8.65 1.27 30.85
CA GLY A 303 8.03 1.84 32.06
C GLY A 303 7.48 3.26 31.89
N ALA A 304 7.11 3.67 30.68
CA ALA A 304 6.44 4.93 30.41
C ALA A 304 5.09 5.02 31.16
N GLU A 305 4.89 6.14 31.87
CA GLU A 305 3.62 6.53 32.48
C GLU A 305 2.91 7.55 31.59
N PHE A 306 1.59 7.42 31.49
CA PHE A 306 0.74 8.26 30.64
C PHE A 306 -0.39 8.82 31.50
N ASP A 307 -0.34 10.13 31.75
CA ASP A 307 -1.33 10.79 32.60
C ASP A 307 -2.55 11.22 31.78
N ALA A 308 -3.73 10.98 32.36
CA ALA A 308 -4.99 11.30 31.69
C ALA A 308 -5.44 12.73 32.01
N VAL A 309 -5.82 13.48 30.98
CA VAL A 309 -6.60 14.72 31.10
C VAL A 309 -8.08 14.39 30.96
N LYS A 310 -8.92 14.99 31.79
CA LYS A 310 -10.36 14.75 31.81
C LYS A 310 -11.14 15.94 31.27
N GLY A 311 -12.24 15.67 30.60
CA GLY A 311 -13.22 16.67 30.18
C GLY A 311 -14.61 16.08 30.08
N SER A 312 -15.58 16.90 29.68
CA SER A 312 -16.95 16.47 29.35
C SER A 312 -17.36 17.13 28.04
N LEU A 313 -18.03 16.38 27.17
CA LEU A 313 -18.71 16.90 26.00
C LEU A 313 -20.18 17.16 26.32
N GLU A 314 -20.52 18.43 26.48
CA GLU A 314 -21.90 18.86 26.63
C GLU A 314 -22.63 18.83 25.27
N PRO A 315 -23.98 18.79 25.25
CA PRO A 315 -24.72 18.88 24.00
C PRO A 315 -24.36 20.15 23.22
N GLY A 316 -23.90 19.96 21.98
CA GLY A 316 -23.38 20.99 21.07
C GLY A 316 -21.86 20.99 20.97
N ASP A 317 -21.14 20.46 21.96
CA ASP A 317 -19.68 20.50 21.97
C ASP A 317 -19.06 19.59 20.90
N VAL A 318 -17.83 19.94 20.53
CA VAL A 318 -17.05 19.21 19.52
C VAL A 318 -15.66 18.92 20.09
N LEU A 319 -15.22 17.67 19.98
CA LEU A 319 -13.84 17.26 20.24
C LEU A 319 -13.15 16.95 18.92
N MET A 320 -11.95 17.49 18.75
CA MET A 320 -11.12 17.34 17.57
C MET A 320 -9.79 16.69 17.96
N LEU A 321 -9.45 15.60 17.27
CA LEU A 321 -8.19 14.89 17.39
C LEU A 321 -7.51 14.89 16.01
N PHE A 322 -6.22 15.20 15.95
CA PHE A 322 -5.49 15.35 14.70
C PHE A 322 -4.01 15.01 14.84
N THR A 323 -3.38 14.62 13.74
CA THR A 323 -1.93 14.41 13.67
C THR A 323 -1.20 15.73 13.42
N ASP A 324 0.08 15.76 13.79
CA ASP A 324 0.97 16.90 13.58
C ASP A 324 1.04 17.33 12.11
N GLY A 325 0.98 16.41 11.14
CA GLY A 325 0.95 16.74 9.72
C GLY A 325 -0.21 17.64 9.27
N LEU A 326 -1.24 17.87 10.12
CA LEU A 326 -2.30 18.85 9.89
C LEU A 326 -1.90 20.29 10.29
N VAL A 327 -1.06 20.44 11.31
CA VAL A 327 -0.73 21.72 11.96
C VAL A 327 0.74 22.11 11.79
N GLU A 328 1.64 21.15 11.64
CA GLU A 328 3.07 21.35 11.45
C GLU A 328 3.40 21.56 9.96
N ALA A 329 4.26 22.54 9.69
CA ALA A 329 4.83 22.76 8.37
C ALA A 329 6.26 23.28 8.50
N SER A 330 7.10 23.07 7.48
CA SER A 330 8.51 23.48 7.52
C SER A 330 8.75 24.98 7.77
N ASP A 331 7.74 25.81 7.54
CA ASP A 331 7.78 27.27 7.68
C ASP A 331 6.90 27.82 8.80
N ARG A 332 6.25 26.96 9.60
CA ARG A 332 5.26 27.36 10.62
C ARG A 332 5.35 26.50 11.87
N ASP A 333 5.17 27.15 13.02
CA ASP A 333 5.08 26.46 14.30
C ASP A 333 3.69 25.79 14.47
N ILE A 334 3.62 24.78 15.32
CA ILE A 334 2.41 24.03 15.65
C ILE A 334 1.33 24.97 16.18
N ALA A 335 1.69 25.96 16.99
CA ALA A 335 0.73 26.94 17.54
C ALA A 335 0.03 27.76 16.44
N ASP A 336 0.79 28.21 15.43
CA ASP A 336 0.22 28.92 14.27
C ASP A 336 -0.67 27.99 13.42
N GLY A 337 -0.30 26.70 13.36
CA GLY A 337 -1.09 25.65 12.71
C GLY A 337 -2.43 25.42 13.41
N ILE A 338 -2.43 25.35 14.74
CA ILE A 338 -3.62 25.20 15.57
C ILE A 338 -4.54 26.42 15.43
N ASP A 339 -4.01 27.64 15.49
CA ASP A 339 -4.79 28.88 15.31
C ASP A 339 -5.48 28.92 13.94
N ARG A 340 -4.77 28.49 12.88
CA ARG A 340 -5.36 28.36 11.55
C ARG A 340 -6.45 27.28 11.51
N LEU A 341 -6.22 26.14 12.16
CA LEU A 341 -7.17 25.03 12.18
C LEU A 341 -8.48 25.43 12.89
N THR A 342 -8.38 26.06 14.06
CA THR A 342 -9.56 26.57 14.80
C THR A 342 -10.27 27.66 14.03
N GLY A 343 -9.54 28.61 13.42
CA GLY A 343 -10.14 29.66 12.58
C GLY A 343 -10.87 29.14 11.33
N GLU A 344 -10.41 28.05 10.71
CA GLU A 344 -11.15 27.37 9.63
C GLU A 344 -12.34 26.57 10.17
N ALA A 345 -12.20 25.94 11.34
CA ALA A 345 -13.25 25.18 12.01
C ALA A 345 -14.43 26.05 12.48
N ASP A 346 -14.18 27.32 12.82
CA ASP A 346 -15.22 28.30 13.21
C ASP A 346 -16.31 28.48 12.15
N ARG A 347 -16.00 28.23 10.88
CA ARG A 347 -16.97 28.30 9.78
C ARG A 347 -18.07 27.24 9.87
N TYR A 348 -17.82 26.16 10.61
CA TYR A 348 -18.72 25.03 10.76
C TYR A 348 -19.56 25.10 12.03
N VAL A 349 -19.19 25.96 12.98
CA VAL A 349 -19.89 26.13 14.27
C VAL A 349 -21.35 26.52 14.06
N ALA A 350 -21.63 27.39 13.08
CA ALA A 350 -22.98 27.89 12.82
C ALA A 350 -23.86 26.95 11.96
N THR A 351 -23.26 26.02 11.21
CA THR A 351 -23.96 25.20 10.21
C THR A 351 -24.08 23.75 10.63
N SER A 352 -22.95 23.13 10.96
CA SER A 352 -22.74 21.76 11.47
C SER A 352 -21.33 21.31 11.05
N PHE A 353 -20.71 20.44 11.84
CA PHE A 353 -19.46 19.77 11.48
C PHE A 353 -19.67 18.56 10.54
N GLU A 354 -20.88 18.33 10.04
CA GLU A 354 -21.17 17.26 9.08
C GLU A 354 -20.45 17.48 7.73
N GLY A 355 -19.47 16.62 7.44
CA GLY A 355 -18.64 16.70 6.23
C GLY A 355 -17.44 17.63 6.37
N ALA A 356 -17.16 18.14 7.58
CA ALA A 356 -16.12 19.12 7.83
C ALA A 356 -14.71 18.51 7.81
N ALA A 357 -14.54 17.24 8.22
CA ALA A 357 -13.20 16.68 8.43
C ALA A 357 -12.35 16.71 7.15
N TRP A 358 -12.91 16.30 6.01
CA TRP A 358 -12.19 16.36 4.73
C TRP A 358 -11.86 17.79 4.30
N HIS A 359 -12.79 18.72 4.51
CA HIS A 359 -12.60 20.12 4.12
C HIS A 359 -11.55 20.82 4.98
N LEU A 360 -11.50 20.54 6.27
CA LEU A 360 -10.49 21.09 7.19
C LEU A 360 -9.09 20.60 6.83
N ILE A 361 -8.93 19.31 6.50
CA ILE A 361 -7.64 18.78 6.01
C ILE A 361 -7.18 19.50 4.72
N GLU A 362 -8.09 19.70 3.75
CA GLU A 362 -7.75 20.39 2.50
C GLU A 362 -7.45 21.89 2.71
N ALA A 363 -8.13 22.55 3.65
CA ALA A 363 -7.96 23.98 3.90
C ALA A 363 -6.69 24.31 4.70
N CYS A 364 -6.34 23.51 5.70
CA CYS A 364 -5.24 23.80 6.62
C CYS A 364 -3.87 23.38 6.07
N ALA A 365 -3.83 22.24 5.35
CA ALA A 365 -2.59 21.55 5.02
C ALA A 365 -2.40 21.32 3.51
N LYS A 366 -2.91 22.22 2.66
CA LYS A 366 -2.84 22.07 1.19
C LYS A 366 -1.41 21.87 0.64
N ASP A 367 -0.44 22.56 1.23
CA ASP A 367 0.96 22.57 0.79
C ASP A 367 1.89 21.74 1.69
N VAL A 368 1.33 21.00 2.67
CA VAL A 368 2.09 20.13 3.58
C VAL A 368 2.26 18.75 2.95
N ASN A 369 3.50 18.27 2.92
CA ASN A 369 3.84 16.96 2.37
C ASN A 369 3.99 15.91 3.46
N ASP A 370 2.95 15.79 4.30
CA ASP A 370 2.88 14.82 5.38
C ASP A 370 1.53 14.09 5.41
N ASP A 371 1.51 12.99 6.15
CA ASP A 371 0.31 12.23 6.47
C ASP A 371 -0.57 13.04 7.43
N ARG A 372 -1.88 13.01 7.18
CA ARG A 372 -2.84 13.86 7.89
C ARG A 372 -4.03 13.05 8.31
N ALA A 373 -4.35 13.09 9.59
CA ALA A 373 -5.56 12.53 10.15
C ALA A 373 -6.31 13.62 10.91
N LEU A 374 -7.63 13.60 10.77
CA LEU A 374 -8.54 14.44 11.53
C LEU A 374 -9.75 13.61 11.92
N LEU A 375 -10.07 13.62 13.21
CA LEU A 375 -11.21 12.98 13.80
C LEU A 375 -12.04 14.03 14.54
N LEU A 376 -13.32 14.10 14.21
CA LEU A 376 -14.31 14.96 14.85
C LEU A 376 -15.33 14.10 15.57
N LEU A 377 -15.59 14.43 16.84
CA LEU A 377 -16.66 13.85 17.64
C LEU A 377 -17.52 14.99 18.16
N SER A 378 -18.83 14.90 18.00
CA SER A 378 -19.73 15.90 18.58
C SER A 378 -20.96 15.25 19.19
N ARG A 379 -21.41 15.87 20.29
CA ARG A 379 -22.67 15.54 20.93
C ARG A 379 -23.72 16.48 20.36
N ARG A 380 -24.73 15.96 19.67
CA ARG A 380 -25.80 16.78 19.08
C ARG A 380 -26.62 17.42 20.21
N ALA A 381 -27.00 18.67 19.99
CA ALA A 381 -27.85 19.47 20.87
C ALA A 381 -29.28 18.92 20.98
#